data_AF-A0A356KF12-F1
#
_entry.id   AF-A0A356KF12-F1
#
_cell.length_a   1.000
_cell.length_b   1.000
_cell.length_c   1.000
_cell.angle_alpha   90.00
_cell.angle_beta   90.00
_cell.angle_gamma   90.00
#
_symmetry.space_group_name_H-M   'P 1'
#
loop_
_entity.id
_entity.type
_entity.pdbx_description
1 polymer ?
#
loop_
_entity_poly.entity_id
_entity_poly.type
_entity_poly.pdbx_seq_one_letter_code
_entity_poly.pdbx_strand_id
1 'polypeptide(L)' 'MSTPDTLAPRPSDPDTFVSVNEACRLFGISRRTFYRMLADPDGGLDEVVLRIPPATGRYRVPLQRFEQWLRSRQ' A
#
# COMPACT_ATOMS: atom_id res chain seq x y z
N MET A 1 -31.58 -10.55 16.29
CA MET A 1 -30.46 -9.60 16.51
C MET A 1 -29.18 -10.37 16.29
N SER A 2 -28.58 -10.25 15.11
CA SER A 2 -27.30 -10.89 14.78
C SER A 2 -26.37 -9.78 14.28
N THR A 3 -25.21 -9.68 14.90
CA THR A 3 -24.16 -8.69 14.71
C THR A 3 -23.84 -8.45 13.22
N PRO A 4 -23.54 -7.21 12.78
CA PRO A 4 -22.83 -7.05 11.52
C PRO A 4 -21.41 -7.58 11.76
N ASP A 5 -21.14 -8.76 11.21
CA ASP A 5 -19.77 -9.23 11.01
C ASP A 5 -19.13 -8.22 10.04
N THR A 6 -18.44 -7.22 10.59
CA THR A 6 -17.52 -6.38 9.83
C THR A 6 -16.39 -7.31 9.41
N LEU A 7 -16.63 -8.03 8.31
CA LEU A 7 -15.65 -8.84 7.63
C LEU A 7 -14.62 -7.86 7.07
N ALA A 8 -13.63 -7.51 7.89
CA ALA A 8 -12.39 -6.91 7.42
C ALA A 8 -11.94 -7.71 6.19
N PRO A 9 -11.54 -7.05 5.09
CA PRO A 9 -11.24 -7.74 3.84
C PRO A 9 -10.21 -8.84 4.12
N ARG A 10 -10.63 -10.10 4.04
CA ARG A 10 -9.75 -11.26 4.20
C ARG A 10 -8.70 -11.15 3.08
N PRO A 11 -7.39 -11.03 3.38
CA PRO A 11 -6.35 -11.02 2.36
C PRO A 11 -6.18 -12.44 1.83
N SER A 12 -7.11 -12.88 0.99
CA SER A 12 -7.05 -14.19 0.32
C SER A 12 -6.64 -14.08 -1.14
N ASP A 13 -6.58 -12.87 -1.70
CA ASP A 13 -5.92 -12.63 -2.97
C ASP A 13 -4.40 -12.64 -2.78
N PRO A 14 -3.63 -13.39 -3.60
CA PRO A 14 -2.19 -13.22 -3.63
C PRO A 14 -1.89 -11.89 -4.31
N ASP A 15 -1.99 -10.79 -3.54
CA ASP A 15 -1.58 -9.50 -4.07
C ASP A 15 -0.10 -9.59 -4.45
N THR A 16 0.22 -9.14 -5.66
CA THR A 16 1.58 -9.23 -6.16
C THR A 16 2.39 -8.15 -5.46
N PHE A 17 3.34 -8.57 -4.62
CA PHE A 17 4.19 -7.65 -3.88
C PHE A 17 5.40 -7.23 -4.73
N VAL A 18 5.50 -5.94 -5.01
CA VAL A 18 6.61 -5.37 -5.76
C VAL A 18 7.48 -4.45 -4.91
N SER A 19 8.63 -4.04 -5.45
CA SER A 19 9.44 -2.98 -4.84
C SER A 19 8.81 -1.61 -5.06
N VAL A 20 9.14 -0.62 -4.22
CA VAL A 20 8.74 0.79 -4.42
C VAL A 20 9.09 1.29 -5.83
N ASN A 21 10.29 0.97 -6.33
CA ASN A 21 10.73 1.39 -7.66
C ASN A 21 9.82 0.85 -8.75
N GLU A 22 9.40 -0.41 -8.61
CA GLU A 22 8.54 -1.07 -9.60
C GLU A 22 7.12 -0.54 -9.54
N ALA A 23 6.55 -0.36 -8.35
CA ALA A 23 5.25 0.30 -8.19
C ALA A 23 5.26 1.71 -8.79
N CYS A 24 6.32 2.50 -8.55
CA CYS A 24 6.47 3.84 -9.13
C CYS A 24 6.44 3.81 -10.67
N ARG A 25 7.09 2.82 -11.29
CA ARG A 25 7.07 2.64 -12.75
C ARG A 25 5.68 2.27 -13.26
N LEU A 26 5.02 1.32 -12.59
CA LEU A 26 3.69 0.81 -12.99
C LEU A 26 2.61 1.89 -12.90
N PHE A 27 2.62 2.70 -11.84
CA PHE A 27 1.60 3.74 -11.60
C PHE A 27 2.01 5.13 -12.08
N GLY A 28 3.16 5.26 -12.77
CA GLY A 28 3.61 6.54 -13.35
C GLY A 28 3.91 7.63 -12.32
N ILE A 29 4.29 7.26 -11.08
CA ILE A 29 4.63 8.22 -10.02
C ILE A 29 6.13 8.26 -9.75
N SER A 30 6.62 9.42 -9.30
CA SER A 30 8.00 9.53 -8.88
C SER A 30 8.21 8.88 -7.50
N ARG A 31 9.43 8.39 -7.22
CA ARG A 31 9.80 7.92 -5.88
C ARG A 31 9.64 9.00 -4.81
N ARG A 32 9.92 10.25 -5.17
CA ARG A 32 9.73 11.40 -4.28
C ARG A 32 8.25 11.55 -3.90
N THR A 33 7.35 11.40 -4.87
CA THR A 33 5.90 11.43 -4.64
C THR A 33 5.48 10.29 -3.72
N PHE A 34 5.96 9.07 -3.98
CA PHE A 34 5.70 7.90 -3.15
C PHE A 34 6.11 8.14 -1.69
N TYR A 35 7.36 8.54 -1.44
CA TYR A 35 7.83 8.78 -0.07
C TYR A 35 7.15 9.98 0.60
N ARG A 36 6.73 11.01 -0.16
CA ARG A 36 5.92 12.10 0.38
C ARG A 36 4.56 11.59 0.86
N MET A 37 3.91 10.72 0.07
CA MET A 37 2.63 10.10 0.46
C MET A 37 2.78 9.15 1.64
N LEU A 38 3.93 8.48 1.75
CA LEU A 38 4.22 7.58 2.87
C LEU A 38 4.56 8.33 4.16
N ALA A 39 5.14 9.53 4.05
CA ALA A 39 5.46 10.38 5.17
C ALA A 39 4.26 11.21 5.67
N ASP A 40 3.13 11.17 4.96
CA ASP A 40 1.88 11.84 5.32
C ASP A 40 1.14 11.01 6.39
N PRO A 41 1.11 11.47 7.66
CA PRO A 41 0.54 10.68 8.76
C PRO A 41 -0.97 10.51 8.65
N ASP A 42 -1.66 11.45 8.00
CA ASP A 42 -3.10 11.38 7.74
C ASP A 42 -3.41 10.57 6.46
N GLY A 43 -2.37 9.99 5.86
CA GLY A 43 -2.45 9.40 4.56
C GLY A 43 -2.78 7.90 4.50
N GLY A 44 -2.51 7.16 5.56
CA GLY A 44 -2.80 5.72 5.63
C GLY A 44 -2.07 4.86 4.58
N LEU A 45 -1.03 5.38 3.90
CA LEU A 45 -0.24 4.57 2.96
C LEU A 45 0.60 3.54 3.70
N ASP A 46 1.05 3.87 4.91
CA ASP A 46 1.80 3.03 5.82
C ASP A 46 1.01 1.80 6.28
N GLU A 47 -0.32 1.89 6.33
CA GLU A 47 -1.21 0.74 6.59
C GLU A 47 -1.31 -0.21 5.38
N VAL A 48 -1.04 0.28 4.18
CA VAL A 48 -1.11 -0.50 2.94
C VAL A 48 0.22 -1.20 2.65
N VAL A 49 1.35 -0.53 2.86
CA VAL A 49 2.67 -1.06 2.48
C VAL A 49 3.33 -1.87 3.60
N LEU A 50 4.09 -2.90 3.23
CA LEU A 50 4.81 -3.71 4.21
C LEU A 50 6.26 -3.25 4.35
N ARG A 51 6.67 -2.86 5.56
CA ARG A 51 8.07 -2.54 5.89
C ARG A 51 8.83 -3.83 6.22
N ILE A 52 9.97 -4.09 5.55
CA ILE A 52 10.83 -5.26 5.83
C ILE A 52 12.00 -4.88 6.77
N PRO A 53 12.10 -5.45 7.99
CA PRO A 53 13.28 -5.37 8.86
C PRO A 53 14.37 -6.43 8.50
N PRO A 54 15.64 -6.29 8.91
CA PRO A 54 16.39 -5.09 9.30
C PRO A 54 17.67 -4.98 8.45
N ALA A 55 17.65 -4.23 7.35
CA ALA A 55 18.91 -3.84 6.71
C ALA A 55 18.81 -2.57 5.86
N THR A 56 17.70 -2.30 5.18
CA THR A 56 17.64 -1.15 4.26
C THR A 56 16.23 -0.62 4.00
N GLY A 57 15.40 -0.40 5.03
CA GLY A 57 14.12 0.35 4.88
C GLY A 57 13.29 0.00 3.64
N ARG A 58 13.23 -1.29 3.27
CA ARG A 58 12.63 -1.71 2.00
C ARG A 58 11.15 -1.94 2.23
N TYR A 59 10.33 -1.25 1.44
CA TYR A 59 8.89 -1.48 1.41
C TYR A 59 8.56 -2.49 0.31
N ARG A 60 7.60 -3.36 0.62
CA ARG A 60 6.85 -4.13 -0.37
C ARG A 60 5.51 -3.47 -0.57
N VAL A 61 5.20 -3.25 -1.84
CA VAL A 61 3.96 -2.59 -2.25
C VAL A 61 3.01 -3.68 -2.79
N PRO A 62 1.91 -3.96 -2.10
CA PRO A 62 0.82 -4.79 -2.63
C PRO A 62 0.14 -4.03 -3.78
N LEU A 63 0.22 -4.52 -5.01
CA LEU A 63 -0.22 -3.79 -6.22
C LEU A 63 -1.71 -3.43 -6.18
N GLN A 64 -2.56 -4.42 -5.91
CA GLN A 64 -4.01 -4.24 -5.93
C GLN A 64 -4.46 -3.29 -4.82
N ARG A 65 -3.91 -3.45 -3.60
CA ARG A 65 -4.25 -2.56 -2.49
C ARG A 65 -3.71 -1.15 -2.69
N PHE A 66 -2.50 -1.00 -3.24
CA PHE A 66 -1.94 0.31 -3.53
C PHE A 66 -2.73 1.04 -4.62
N GLU A 67 -3.18 0.32 -5.65
CA GLU A 67 -4.07 0.86 -6.68
C GLU A 67 -5.41 1.33 -6.09
N GLN A 68 -6.05 0.51 -5.26
CA GLN A 68 -7.30 0.86 -4.57
C GLN A 68 -7.12 2.12 -3.72
N TRP A 69 -6.03 2.18 -2.97
CA TRP A 69 -5.68 3.35 -2.16
C TRP A 69 -5.46 4.60 -3.02
N LEU A 70 -4.76 4.49 -4.15
CA LEU A 70 -4.55 5.61 -5.08
C LEU A 70 -5.90 6.14 -5.62
N ARG A 71 -6.80 5.23 -6.01
CA ARG A 71 -8.13 5.58 -6.53
C ARG A 71 -9.02 6.25 -5.48
N SER A 72 -8.86 5.91 -4.19
CA SER A 72 -9.65 6.51 -3.10
C SER A 72 -9.31 7.98 -2.81
N ARG A 73 -8.22 8.49 -3.39
CA ARG A 73 -7.68 9.84 -3.15
C ARG A 73 -7.88 10.81 -4.32
N GLN A 74 -8.49 10.36 -5.42
CA GLN A 74 -8.90 11.20 -6.55
C GLN A 74 -10.33 11.69 -6.33
#